data_AF-A0A914R9M9-F1
#
_entry.id   AF-A0A914R9M9-F1
#
_cell.length_a   1.000
_cell.length_b   1.000
_cell.length_c   1.000
_cell.angle_alpha   90.00
_cell.angle_beta   90.00
_cell.angle_gamma   90.00
#
_symmetry.space_group_name_H-M   'P 1'
#
loop_
_entity.id
_entity.type
_entity.pdbx_description
1 polymer ?
#
loop_
_entity_poly.entity_id
_entity_poly.type
_entity_poly.pdbx_seq_one_letter_code
_entity_poly.pdbx_strand_id
1 'polypeptide(L)'
;MNGVWVLQEALHQTVANLRCEVTNTSDEYRKRAECVAESIAGICNKKEIWEIIIEQNAAYHLRIEDGIPLHMNSELAENGVVAMLDERFAVLYSNCDANCIGVASERRATVWSRTGLEVDGSVLDVLKSLCIPEDELDSRTGESDCW
;
A
#
# COMPACT_ATOMS: atom_id res chain seq x y z
N MET A 1 -3.49 12.23 -7.91
CA MET A 1 -3.48 11.31 -6.74
C MET A 1 -4.84 11.06 -6.13
N ASN A 2 -5.78 12.02 -6.08
CA ASN A 2 -7.11 11.75 -5.50
C ASN A 2 -7.89 10.66 -6.25
N GLY A 3 -8.86 10.06 -5.58
CA GLY A 3 -9.75 9.04 -6.12
C GLY A 3 -9.48 7.66 -5.52
N VAL A 4 -10.07 6.63 -6.12
CA VAL A 4 -9.99 5.27 -5.61
C VAL A 4 -8.68 4.61 -6.04
N TRP A 5 -8.09 3.87 -5.11
CA TRP A 5 -6.91 3.04 -5.28
C TRP A 5 -7.17 1.64 -4.73
N VAL A 6 -6.63 0.64 -5.40
CA VAL A 6 -6.79 -0.77 -5.07
C VAL A 6 -5.42 -1.40 -4.92
N LEU A 7 -5.25 -2.22 -3.89
CA LEU A 7 -4.05 -3.04 -3.70
C LEU A 7 -4.08 -4.22 -4.67
N GLN A 8 -3.09 -4.29 -5.56
CA GLN A 8 -3.00 -5.32 -6.61
C GLN A 8 -2.00 -6.42 -6.26
N GLU A 9 -0.87 -6.05 -5.66
CA GLU A 9 0.18 -6.99 -5.30
C GLU A 9 0.87 -6.57 -4.01
N ALA A 10 1.32 -7.55 -3.23
CA ALA A 10 2.12 -7.30 -2.04
C ALA A 10 3.10 -8.46 -1.76
N LEU A 11 4.25 -8.14 -1.20
CA LEU A 11 5.35 -9.10 -0.94
C LEU A 11 5.07 -10.12 0.18
N HIS A 12 3.90 -10.11 0.83
CA HIS A 12 3.53 -11.01 1.93
C HIS A 12 2.23 -11.80 1.67
N GLN A 13 2.20 -13.07 2.09
CA GLN A 13 1.15 -14.05 1.72
C GLN A 13 -0.21 -13.91 2.45
N THR A 14 -0.37 -12.92 3.33
CA THR A 14 -1.56 -12.76 4.20
C THR A 14 -2.38 -11.52 3.89
N VAL A 15 -2.27 -11.01 2.67
CA VAL A 15 -2.83 -9.70 2.32
C VAL A 15 -4.34 -9.78 2.11
N ALA A 16 -5.07 -8.86 2.73
CA ALA A 16 -6.49 -8.62 2.47
C ALA A 16 -6.68 -7.86 1.14
N ASN A 17 -7.79 -8.11 0.43
CA ASN A 17 -8.22 -7.23 -0.64
C ASN A 17 -8.47 -5.84 -0.05
N LEU A 18 -7.98 -4.80 -0.70
CA LEU A 18 -7.97 -3.47 -0.11
C LEU A 18 -8.31 -2.40 -1.12
N ARG A 19 -9.30 -1.59 -0.76
CA ARG A 19 -9.77 -0.45 -1.53
C ARG A 19 -9.70 0.79 -0.67
N CYS A 20 -9.05 1.83 -1.18
CA CYS A 20 -8.86 3.11 -0.49
C CYS A 20 -9.36 4.28 -1.34
N GLU A 21 -10.19 5.15 -0.75
CA GLU A 21 -10.52 6.44 -1.34
C GLU A 21 -9.54 7.51 -0.82
N VAL A 22 -8.72 8.05 -1.72
CA VAL A 22 -7.69 9.02 -1.40
C VAL A 22 -8.18 10.44 -1.68
N THR A 23 -8.05 11.30 -0.68
CA THR A 23 -8.42 12.71 -0.71
C THR A 23 -7.24 13.61 -0.34
N ASN A 24 -7.24 14.83 -0.86
CA ASN A 24 -6.27 15.85 -0.47
C ASN A 24 -6.60 16.36 0.93
N THR A 25 -5.56 16.63 1.71
CA THR A 25 -5.69 17.47 2.91
C THR A 25 -5.37 18.93 2.57
N SER A 26 -5.39 19.81 3.57
CA SER A 26 -4.94 21.20 3.42
C SER A 26 -3.44 21.32 3.13
N ASP A 27 -2.67 20.27 3.39
CA ASP A 27 -1.24 20.17 3.13
C ASP A 27 -1.04 19.35 1.84
N GLU A 28 -0.34 19.92 0.86
CA GLU A 28 -0.16 19.31 -0.46
C GLU A 28 0.61 17.99 -0.42
N TYR A 29 1.50 17.84 0.58
CA TYR A 29 2.33 16.64 0.79
C TYR A 29 1.62 15.56 1.60
N ARG A 30 0.44 15.88 2.15
CA ARG A 30 -0.35 14.95 2.97
C ARG A 30 -1.63 14.55 2.27
N LYS A 31 -1.83 13.24 2.16
CA LYS A 31 -3.07 12.64 1.66
C LYS A 31 -3.76 11.88 2.79
N ARG A 32 -5.08 11.90 2.77
CA ARG A 32 -5.92 11.10 3.65
C ARG A 32 -6.58 10.01 2.82
N ALA A 33 -6.43 8.76 3.23
CA ALA A 33 -7.00 7.60 2.56
C ALA A 33 -8.01 6.92 3.49
N GLU A 34 -9.19 6.67 2.97
CA GLU A 34 -10.24 5.93 3.66
C GLU A 34 -10.32 4.53 3.07
N CYS A 35 -9.85 3.54 3.83
CA CYS A 35 -9.60 2.20 3.34
C CYS A 35 -10.56 1.17 3.93
N VAL A 36 -10.98 0.22 3.10
CA VAL A 36 -11.81 -0.92 3.50
C VAL A 36 -11.12 -2.20 3.06
N ALA A 37 -10.89 -3.09 4.01
CA ALA A 37 -10.23 -4.37 3.81
C ALA A 37 -11.26 -5.51 3.80
N GLU A 38 -11.06 -6.45 2.89
CA GLU A 38 -11.77 -7.73 2.85
C GLU A 38 -10.76 -8.86 3.00
N SER A 39 -10.96 -9.69 4.02
CA SER A 39 -10.09 -10.84 4.25
C SER A 39 -10.24 -11.89 3.14
N ILE A 40 -9.26 -12.80 3.03
CA ILE A 40 -9.30 -13.96 2.11
C ILE A 40 -10.56 -14.83 2.32
N ALA A 41 -11.18 -14.78 3.51
CA ALA A 41 -12.42 -15.49 3.82
C ALA A 41 -13.70 -14.74 3.37
N GLY A 42 -13.59 -13.59 2.69
CA GLY A 42 -14.72 -12.75 2.27
C GLY A 42 -15.35 -11.94 3.40
N ILE A 43 -14.65 -11.77 4.54
CA ILE A 43 -15.15 -10.99 5.67
C ILE A 43 -14.72 -9.54 5.51
N CYS A 44 -15.71 -8.64 5.46
CA CYS A 44 -15.53 -7.20 5.48
C CYS A 44 -15.08 -6.71 6.85
N ASN A 45 -13.95 -6.02 6.89
CA ASN A 45 -13.42 -5.44 8.10
C ASN A 45 -13.90 -4.00 8.28
N LYS A 46 -13.70 -3.47 9.49
CA LYS A 46 -13.99 -2.06 9.79
C LYS A 46 -13.17 -1.16 8.87
N LYS A 47 -13.79 -0.07 8.41
CA LYS A 47 -13.12 1.03 7.71
C LYS A 47 -11.97 1.59 8.56
N GLU A 48 -10.81 1.77 7.94
CA GLU A 48 -9.61 2.35 8.53
C GLU A 48 -9.27 3.66 7.81
N ILE A 49 -8.77 4.65 8.55
CA ILE A 49 -8.37 5.94 7.99
C ILE A 49 -6.85 6.09 8.13
N TRP A 50 -6.21 6.32 7.00
CA TRP A 50 -4.78 6.52 6.89
C TRP A 50 -4.47 7.95 6.50
N GLU A 51 -3.35 8.45 6.99
CA GLU A 51 -2.71 9.65 6.49
C GLU A 51 -1.33 9.29 6.01
N ILE A 52 -1.05 9.57 4.73
CA ILE A 52 0.28 9.42 4.14
C ILE A 52 0.87 10.80 3.87
N ILE A 53 2.05 11.03 4.40
CA ILE A 53 2.86 12.23 4.17
C ILE A 53 3.99 11.81 3.25
N ILE A 54 4.09 12.42 2.08
CA ILE A 54 5.13 12.14 1.09
C ILE A 54 6.08 13.33 1.03
N GLU A 55 7.33 13.09 1.40
CA GLU A 55 8.39 14.07 1.39
C GLU A 55 8.96 14.30 -0.02
N GLN A 56 9.71 15.39 -0.20
CA GLN A 56 10.31 15.76 -1.49
C GLN A 56 11.33 14.73 -2.02
N ASN A 57 11.93 13.95 -1.13
CA ASN A 57 12.85 12.86 -1.46
C ASN A 57 12.13 11.53 -1.76
N ALA A 58 10.80 11.56 -1.94
CA ALA A 58 9.93 10.40 -2.08
C ALA A 58 9.86 9.47 -0.86
N ALA A 59 10.42 9.85 0.29
CA ALA A 59 10.13 9.16 1.54
C ALA A 59 8.66 9.36 1.90
N TYR A 60 8.06 8.35 2.52
CA TYR A 60 6.71 8.47 3.05
C TYR A 60 6.65 8.10 4.53
N HIS A 61 5.71 8.75 5.21
CA HIS A 61 5.29 8.45 6.57
C HIS A 61 3.79 8.18 6.58
N LEU A 62 3.39 7.03 7.09
CA LEU A 62 2.01 6.54 7.15
C LEU A 62 1.54 6.54 8.59
N ARG A 63 0.41 7.19 8.87
CA ARG A 63 -0.22 7.26 10.19
C ARG A 63 -1.64 6.70 10.11
N ILE A 64 -2.02 5.88 11.07
CA ILE A 64 -3.42 5.41 11.23
C ILE A 64 -4.11 6.26 12.29
N GLU A 65 -5.27 6.83 11.94
CA GLU A 65 -6.00 7.76 12.83
C GLU A 65 -6.42 7.09 14.15
N ASP A 66 -6.86 5.82 14.09
CA ASP A 66 -7.29 5.03 15.26
C ASP A 66 -6.10 4.39 16.03
N GLY A 67 -4.86 4.56 15.57
CA GLY A 67 -3.63 4.12 16.23
C GLY A 67 -3.40 2.60 16.33
N ILE A 68 -4.39 1.77 16.01
CA ILE A 68 -4.29 0.30 16.00
C ILE A 68 -4.48 -0.18 14.55
N PRO A 69 -3.41 -0.67 13.86
CA PRO A 69 -3.55 -1.27 12.54
C PRO A 69 -4.37 -2.55 12.63
N LEU A 70 -5.48 -2.65 11.88
CA LEU A 70 -6.22 -3.91 11.77
C LEU A 70 -5.51 -4.90 10.84
N HIS A 71 -4.84 -4.40 9.80
CA HIS A 71 -4.22 -5.21 8.75
C HIS A 71 -2.73 -4.89 8.55
N MET A 72 -2.36 -3.61 8.67
CA MET A 72 -1.09 -3.00 8.28
C MET A 72 0.21 -3.67 8.76
N ASN A 73 0.16 -4.57 9.74
CA ASN A 73 1.36 -5.31 10.14
C ASN A 73 1.84 -6.28 9.06
N SER A 74 1.11 -6.55 7.96
CA SER A 74 1.62 -7.42 6.88
C SER A 74 1.79 -6.75 5.51
N GLU A 75 1.06 -5.68 5.20
CA GLU A 75 1.01 -5.12 3.83
C GLU A 75 1.86 -3.86 3.67
N LEU A 76 1.72 -2.86 4.54
CA LEU A 76 2.41 -1.56 4.42
C LEU A 76 3.30 -1.28 5.64
N ALA A 77 4.46 -0.67 5.42
CA ALA A 77 5.26 -0.16 6.53
C ALA A 77 4.82 1.26 6.92
N GLU A 78 4.98 1.63 8.19
CA GLU A 78 4.77 3.00 8.68
C GLU A 78 5.67 4.02 7.96
N ASN A 79 6.87 3.62 7.54
CA ASN A 79 7.83 4.47 6.85
C ASN A 79 8.41 3.73 5.65
N GLY A 80 8.71 4.44 4.57
CA GLY A 80 9.32 3.87 3.39
C GLY A 80 9.60 4.89 2.30
N VAL A 81 9.64 4.42 1.06
CA VAL A 81 9.89 5.19 -0.15
C VAL A 81 8.79 4.90 -1.17
N VAL A 82 8.33 5.93 -1.84
CA VAL A 82 7.47 5.85 -3.02
C VAL A 82 8.38 5.58 -4.23
N ALA A 83 8.49 4.32 -4.62
CA ALA A 83 9.34 3.91 -5.74
C ALA A 83 8.75 4.28 -7.11
N MET A 84 7.43 4.36 -7.19
CA MET A 84 6.69 4.80 -8.36
C MET A 84 5.41 5.50 -7.92
N LEU A 85 5.05 6.57 -8.62
CA LEU A 85 3.77 7.24 -8.45
C LEU A 85 3.41 7.99 -9.74
N ASP A 86 2.37 7.54 -10.42
CA ASP A 86 1.78 8.24 -11.56
C ASP A 86 0.25 8.30 -11.45
N GLU A 87 -0.45 8.57 -12.55
CA GLU A 87 -1.92 8.66 -12.54
C GLU A 87 -2.63 7.29 -12.44
N ARG A 88 -1.90 6.21 -12.73
CA ARG A 88 -2.37 4.83 -12.86
C ARG A 88 -1.92 3.95 -11.70
N PHE A 89 -0.66 4.06 -11.28
CA PHE A 89 -0.02 3.17 -10.32
C PHE A 89 0.75 3.91 -9.23
N ALA A 90 0.86 3.26 -8.08
CA ALA A 90 1.78 3.63 -7.02
C ALA A 90 2.49 2.38 -6.48
N VAL A 91 3.80 2.45 -6.31
CA VAL A 91 4.61 1.39 -5.70
C VAL A 91 5.22 1.95 -4.42
N LEU A 92 4.81 1.40 -3.29
CA LEU A 92 5.34 1.75 -1.97
C LEU A 92 6.28 0.65 -1.52
N TYR A 93 7.47 1.04 -1.10
CA TYR A 93 8.53 0.12 -0.70
C TYR A 93 9.12 0.53 0.65
N SER A 94 9.43 -0.43 1.50
CA SER A 94 10.14 -0.17 2.74
C SER A 94 11.22 -1.21 2.97
N ASN A 95 12.42 -0.73 3.31
CA ASN A 95 13.53 -1.56 3.75
C ASN A 95 13.71 -1.34 5.26
N CYS A 96 13.44 -2.35 6.07
CA CYS A 96 13.50 -2.18 7.52
C CYS A 96 14.85 -2.63 8.10
N ASP A 97 15.80 -1.70 8.21
CA ASP A 97 17.15 -1.99 8.72
C ASP A 97 17.37 -1.66 10.21
N ALA A 98 16.46 -0.96 10.91
CA ALA A 98 16.74 -0.62 12.32
C ALA A 98 15.58 -0.47 13.33
N ASN A 99 14.35 -0.08 12.94
CA ASN A 99 13.33 0.33 13.94
C ASN A 99 11.87 -0.01 13.57
N CYS A 100 11.57 -1.21 13.07
CA CYS A 100 10.16 -1.64 12.95
C CYS A 100 9.68 -2.31 14.24
N ILE A 101 8.60 -1.79 14.82
CA ILE A 101 7.78 -2.52 15.78
C ILE A 101 7.05 -3.61 14.98
N GLY A 102 7.36 -4.88 15.22
CA GLY A 102 6.57 -6.01 14.69
C GLY A 102 7.41 -7.15 14.15
N VAL A 103 8.27 -6.90 13.15
CA VAL A 103 9.18 -7.92 12.58
C VAL A 103 10.43 -7.21 12.06
N ALA A 104 11.56 -7.37 12.74
CA ALA A 104 12.84 -6.87 12.24
C ALA A 104 13.23 -7.69 10.99
N SER A 105 13.75 -7.03 9.94
CA SER A 105 14.27 -7.59 8.67
C SER A 105 13.31 -7.88 7.50
N GLU A 106 12.01 -7.58 7.61
CA GLU A 106 11.08 -7.82 6.50
C GLU A 106 11.01 -6.61 5.55
N ARG A 107 11.54 -6.78 4.33
CA ARG A 107 11.27 -5.88 3.21
C ARG A 107 9.78 -5.92 2.90
N ARG A 108 9.16 -4.77 2.63
CA ARG A 108 7.76 -4.69 2.19
C ARG A 108 7.67 -3.96 0.88
N ALA A 109 6.82 -4.46 0.00
CA ALA A 109 6.44 -3.77 -1.22
C ALA A 109 4.96 -3.99 -1.48
N THR A 110 4.28 -2.93 -1.90
CA THR A 110 2.89 -2.97 -2.33
C THR A 110 2.71 -2.21 -3.63
N VAL A 111 1.92 -2.80 -4.53
CA VAL A 111 1.52 -2.19 -5.79
C VAL A 111 0.05 -1.79 -5.70
N TRP A 112 -0.22 -0.54 -6.01
CA TRP A 112 -1.55 0.04 -6.03
C TRP A 112 -1.90 0.49 -7.43
N SER A 113 -3.14 0.26 -7.85
CA SER A 113 -3.64 0.74 -9.13
C SER A 113 -4.96 1.50 -8.99
N ARG A 114 -5.35 2.22 -10.04
CA ARG A 114 -6.75 2.64 -10.20
C ARG A 114 -7.64 1.43 -10.46
N THR A 115 -8.91 1.54 -10.06
CA THR A 115 -9.93 0.52 -10.30
C THR A 115 -9.98 0.10 -11.77
N GLY A 116 -9.96 -1.21 -12.01
CA GLY A 116 -10.02 -1.79 -13.36
C GLY A 116 -8.71 -1.76 -14.15
N LEU A 117 -7.58 -1.41 -13.53
CA LEU A 117 -6.25 -1.50 -14.15
C LEU A 117 -5.48 -2.72 -13.64
N GLU A 118 -4.95 -3.50 -14.57
CA GLU A 118 -3.99 -4.57 -14.31
C GLU A 118 -2.55 -4.01 -14.27
N VAL A 119 -1.68 -4.66 -13.50
CA VAL A 119 -0.27 -4.31 -13.39
C VAL A 119 0.42 -4.45 -14.77
N ASP A 120 1.19 -3.44 -15.17
CA ASP A 120 1.87 -3.40 -16.46
C ASP A 120 3.40 -3.48 -16.34
N GLY A 121 4.08 -3.53 -17.50
CA GLY A 121 5.54 -3.66 -17.55
C GLY A 121 6.32 -2.56 -16.83
N SER A 122 5.76 -1.36 -16.68
CA SER A 122 6.45 -0.26 -15.98
C SER A 122 6.57 -0.53 -14.47
N VAL A 123 5.54 -1.13 -13.88
CA VAL A 123 5.57 -1.57 -12.48
C VAL A 123 6.56 -2.72 -12.31
N LEU A 124 6.55 -3.70 -13.22
CA LEU A 124 7.47 -4.84 -13.19
C LEU A 124 8.94 -4.40 -13.26
N ASP A 125 9.25 -3.39 -14.08
CA ASP A 125 10.61 -2.83 -14.17
C ASP A 125 11.03 -2.15 -12.85
N VAL A 126 10.12 -1.45 -12.18
CA VAL A 126 10.36 -0.85 -10.86
C VAL A 126 10.61 -1.95 -9.81
N LEU A 127 9.77 -2.97 -9.74
CA LEU A 127 9.94 -4.09 -8.80
C LEU A 127 11.28 -4.82 -8.99
N LYS A 128 11.68 -5.07 -10.25
CA LYS A 128 13.00 -5.64 -10.57
C LYS A 128 14.14 -4.74 -10.10
N SER A 129 14.02 -3.42 -10.24
CA SER A 129 15.04 -2.47 -9.77
C SER A 129 15.20 -2.48 -8.24
N LEU A 130 14.14 -2.86 -7.52
CA LEU A 130 14.13 -3.06 -6.06
C LEU A 130 14.57 -4.46 -5.63
N CYS A 131 15.00 -5.30 -6.59
CA CYS A 131 15.34 -6.70 -6.36
C CYS A 131 14.18 -7.52 -5.77
N ILE A 132 12.95 -7.24 -6.23
CA ILE A 132 11.74 -8.00 -5.87
C ILE A 132 11.34 -8.82 -7.10
N PRO A 133 11.55 -10.15 -7.08
CA PRO A 133 11.05 -11.05 -8.11
C PRO A 133 9.52 -11.07 -8.16
N GLU A 134 8.96 -11.26 -9.34
CA GLU A 134 7.50 -11.31 -9.56
C GLU A 134 6.85 -12.49 -8.82
N ASP A 135 7.56 -13.61 -8.68
CA ASP A 135 7.10 -14.81 -7.99
C ASP A 135 7.11 -14.69 -6.45
N GLU A 136 7.70 -13.63 -5.91
CA GLU A 136 7.61 -13.31 -4.48
C GLU A 136 6.36 -12.46 -4.14
N LEU A 137 5.70 -11.87 -5.14
CA LEU A 137 4.50 -11.07 -4.94
C LEU A 137 3.25 -11.95 -4.88
N ASP A 138 2.41 -11.72 -3.87
CA ASP A 138 1.08 -12.31 -3.81
C ASP A 138 0.13 -11.51 -4.71
N SER A 139 -0.18 -12.06 -5.88
CA SER A 139 -1.11 -11.48 -6.85
C SER A 139 -2.58 -11.83 -6.58
N ARG A 140 -2.89 -12.47 -5.43
CA ARG A 140 -4.27 -12.79 -5.03
C ARG A 140 -5.01 -11.60 -4.42
N THR A 141 -4.32 -10.47 -4.30
CA THR A 141 -4.87 -9.24 -3.73
C THR A 141 -5.60 -8.47 -4.83
N GLY A 142 -6.73 -7.86 -4.49
CA GLY A 142 -7.53 -7.14 -5.46
C GLY A 142 -8.49 -6.16 -4.80
N GLU A 143 -9.51 -5.77 -5.57
CA GLU A 143 -10.53 -4.85 -5.12
C GLU A 143 -11.41 -5.50 -4.05
N SER A 144 -11.56 -4.81 -2.91
CA SER A 144 -12.47 -5.21 -1.85
C SER A 144 -13.91 -4.95 -2.28
N ASP A 145 -14.78 -5.97 -2.20
CA ASP A 145 -16.22 -5.86 -2.53
C ASP A 145 -17.06 -5.20 -1.41
N CYS A 146 -16.41 -4.81 -0.31
CA CYS A 146 -17.04 -4.36 0.93
C CYS A 146 -17.42 -2.87 0.96
N TRP A 147 -17.60 -2.23 -0.21
CA TRP A 147 -17.81 -0.79 -0.34
C TRP A 147 -19.29 -0.35 -0.36
#